data_AF-A0A2N6IH13-F1
#
_entry.id   AF-A0A2N6IH13-F1
#
_cell.length_a   1.000
_cell.length_b   1.000
_cell.length_c   1.000
_cell.angle_alpha   90.00
_cell.angle_beta   90.00
_cell.angle_gamma   90.00
#
_symmetry.space_group_name_H-M   'P 1'
#
loop_
_entity.id
_entity.type
_entity.pdbx_description
1 polymer ?
#
loop_
_entity_poly.entity_id
_entity_poly.type
_entity_poly.pdbx_seq_one_letter_code
_entity_poly.pdbx_strand_id
1 'polypeptide(L)'
;MFAIKSTDPSFFGGDSWATDVGPRPSPQAGQEPTQPLRREDVVTQQPVPGTNPPEYENVVTEPGDTDDEWAEKQAAYTAALAAHNIAVQQDAEAMATFDAALEVERQKVDRIAIAGRVPVNVFGTQPGDYIVPVQDGAGIKGVPVHEDNLSMKQYFRAVGRVISIEPDGRAYVMVKVV
;
A
#
# COMPACT_ATOMS: atom_id res chain seq x y z
N MET A 1 -25.33 4.33 4.48
CA MET A 1 -24.60 3.83 5.66
C MET A 1 -24.02 5.04 6.37
N PHE A 2 -24.29 5.23 7.66
CA PHE A 2 -23.69 6.31 8.46
C PHE A 2 -22.52 5.76 9.23
N ALA A 3 -21.47 6.56 9.36
CA ALA A 3 -20.25 6.11 9.97
C ALA A 3 -19.62 7.26 10.77
N ILE A 4 -18.92 6.90 11.84
CA ILE A 4 -18.49 7.84 12.89
C ILE A 4 -17.02 8.19 12.70
N LYS A 5 -16.68 9.48 12.73
CA LYS A 5 -15.31 10.00 12.74
C LYS A 5 -14.91 10.46 14.15
N SER A 6 -13.61 10.41 14.46
CA SER A 6 -13.04 10.92 15.71
C SER A 6 -12.79 12.45 15.73
N THR A 7 -12.89 13.14 14.59
CA THR A 7 -12.75 14.59 14.41
C THR A 7 -14.07 15.23 14.01
N ASP A 8 -14.12 16.55 14.00
CA ASP A 8 -15.29 17.35 13.65
C ASP A 8 -15.31 17.64 12.13
N PRO A 9 -16.37 17.32 11.36
CA PRO A 9 -17.63 16.71 11.78
C PRO A 9 -17.49 15.21 12.05
N SER A 10 -18.08 14.75 13.16
CA SER A 10 -17.96 13.36 13.62
C SER A 10 -18.75 12.33 12.81
N PHE A 11 -19.32 12.69 11.65
CA PHE A 11 -20.14 11.83 10.79
C PHE A 11 -19.92 12.12 9.29
N PHE A 12 -19.81 11.10 8.44
CA PHE A 12 -19.58 11.24 6.99
C PHE A 12 -20.05 10.03 6.13
N GLY A 13 -20.17 10.18 4.79
CA GLY A 13 -20.34 9.09 3.81
C GLY A 13 -20.01 9.47 2.35
N GLY A 14 -19.45 8.52 1.56
CA GLY A 14 -19.10 8.68 0.13
C GLY A 14 -17.72 9.28 -0.14
N ASP A 15 -16.66 8.48 -0.02
CA ASP A 15 -15.30 8.99 0.23
C ASP A 15 -14.47 9.31 -1.02
N SER A 16 -13.92 10.52 -1.07
CA SER A 16 -13.07 11.06 -2.15
C SER A 16 -11.87 11.85 -1.61
N TRP A 17 -11.48 11.61 -0.35
CA TRP A 17 -10.51 12.43 0.38
C TRP A 17 -9.10 12.48 -0.22
N ALA A 18 -8.70 11.43 -0.94
CA ALA A 18 -7.38 11.33 -1.57
C ALA A 18 -7.42 11.64 -3.08
N THR A 19 -8.56 12.12 -3.62
CA THR A 19 -8.69 12.35 -5.06
C THR A 19 -7.71 13.40 -5.57
N ASP A 20 -7.38 14.40 -4.74
CA ASP A 20 -6.44 15.47 -5.10
C ASP A 20 -4.96 15.02 -5.07
N VAL A 21 -4.63 13.87 -4.46
CA VAL A 21 -3.26 13.29 -4.44
C VAL A 21 -2.90 12.68 -5.80
N GLY A 22 -3.90 12.37 -6.62
CA GLY A 22 -3.72 11.74 -7.93
C GLY A 22 -3.51 10.22 -7.86
N PRO A 23 -3.22 9.59 -9.00
CA PRO A 23 -3.03 8.15 -9.07
C PRO A 23 -1.70 7.73 -8.46
N ARG A 24 -1.66 6.53 -7.88
CA ARG A 24 -0.42 5.92 -7.39
C ARG A 24 0.59 5.75 -8.55
N PRO A 25 1.88 6.14 -8.36
CA PRO A 25 2.90 5.93 -9.37
C PRO A 25 3.03 4.45 -9.76
N SER A 26 3.24 4.21 -11.06
CA SER A 26 3.50 2.87 -11.59
C SER A 26 5.01 2.66 -11.76
N PRO A 27 5.57 1.50 -11.38
CA PRO A 27 7.01 1.24 -11.50
C PRO A 27 7.51 1.35 -12.93
N GLN A 28 8.63 2.02 -13.14
CA GLN A 28 9.33 2.20 -14.42
C GLN A 28 10.55 1.29 -14.57
N ALA A 29 11.10 0.77 -13.46
CA ALA A 29 12.32 -0.02 -13.43
C ALA A 29 12.32 -1.29 -14.32
N GLY A 30 11.14 -1.81 -14.67
CA GLY A 30 11.03 -2.99 -15.52
C GLY A 30 11.56 -4.26 -14.85
N GLN A 31 12.02 -5.22 -15.65
CA GLN A 31 12.66 -6.44 -15.13
C GLN A 31 14.16 -6.21 -14.92
N GLU A 32 14.70 -6.83 -13.87
CA GLU A 32 16.13 -6.80 -13.61
C GLU A 32 16.90 -7.46 -14.77
N PRO A 33 18.00 -6.84 -15.24
CA PRO A 33 18.81 -7.42 -16.30
C PRO A 33 19.45 -8.73 -15.83
N THR A 34 19.40 -9.75 -16.66
CA THR A 34 20.02 -11.04 -16.38
C THR A 34 21.53 -10.99 -16.63
N GLN A 35 22.31 -11.52 -15.70
CA GLN A 35 23.76 -11.63 -15.88
C GLN A 35 24.09 -12.54 -17.07
N PRO A 36 24.96 -12.11 -18.01
CA PRO A 36 25.35 -12.94 -19.13
C PRO A 36 26.26 -14.07 -18.66
N LEU A 37 26.16 -15.23 -19.32
CA LEU A 37 27.06 -16.37 -19.11
C LEU A 37 28.11 -16.39 -20.23
N ARG A 38 29.35 -16.70 -19.86
CA ARG A 38 30.44 -16.89 -20.83
C ARG A 38 30.27 -18.27 -21.47
N ARG A 39 30.30 -18.35 -22.79
CA ARG A 39 30.32 -19.64 -23.49
C ARG A 39 31.71 -20.24 -23.38
N GLU A 40 31.76 -21.51 -22.98
CA GLU A 40 32.97 -22.32 -22.96
C GLU A 40 33.15 -23.02 -24.32
N ASP A 41 34.40 -23.43 -24.60
CA ASP A 41 34.72 -24.22 -25.77
C ASP A 41 33.98 -25.58 -25.71
N VAL A 42 33.34 -25.95 -26.82
CA VAL A 42 32.78 -27.30 -26.97
C VAL A 42 33.89 -28.20 -27.46
N VAL A 43 34.21 -29.22 -26.68
CA VAL A 43 35.32 -30.15 -26.95
C VAL A 43 34.78 -31.56 -27.18
N THR A 44 35.26 -32.22 -28.22
CA THR A 44 34.96 -33.63 -28.50
C THR A 44 36.24 -34.46 -28.51
N GLN A 45 36.13 -35.73 -28.09
CA GLN A 45 37.25 -36.66 -28.18
C GLN A 45 37.30 -37.29 -29.57
N GLN A 46 38.45 -37.16 -30.22
CA GLN A 46 38.71 -37.76 -31.52
C GLN A 46 39.87 -38.76 -31.39
N PRO A 47 39.76 -39.99 -31.96
CA PRO A 47 40.82 -40.99 -31.84
C PRO A 47 42.06 -40.57 -32.63
N VAL A 48 43.23 -40.73 -32.01
CA VAL A 48 44.53 -40.42 -32.62
C VAL A 48 44.88 -41.50 -33.65
N PRO A 49 45.10 -41.14 -34.93
CA PRO A 49 45.43 -42.13 -35.95
C PRO A 49 46.76 -42.84 -35.68
N GLY A 50 46.76 -44.17 -35.68
CA GLY A 50 48.00 -44.98 -35.61
C GLY A 50 48.45 -45.42 -34.21
N THR A 51 47.71 -45.11 -33.15
CA THR A 51 48.00 -45.58 -31.78
C THR A 51 47.31 -46.92 -31.47
N ASN A 52 48.02 -47.86 -30.82
CA ASN A 52 47.44 -49.09 -30.28
C ASN A 52 47.99 -49.35 -28.86
N PRO A 53 47.17 -49.29 -27.80
CA PRO A 53 45.71 -49.07 -27.80
C PRO A 53 45.30 -47.69 -28.31
N PRO A 54 44.03 -47.50 -28.75
CA PRO A 54 43.56 -46.23 -29.26
C PRO A 54 43.64 -45.13 -28.19
N GLU A 55 44.39 -44.09 -28.49
CA GLU A 55 44.45 -42.85 -27.72
C GLU A 55 43.44 -41.85 -28.28
N TYR A 56 42.96 -40.93 -27.46
CA TYR A 56 41.99 -39.91 -27.84
C TYR A 56 42.56 -38.53 -27.52
N GLU A 57 42.40 -37.60 -28.45
CA GLU A 57 42.71 -36.19 -28.24
C GLU A 57 41.44 -35.35 -28.15
N ASN A 58 41.52 -34.29 -27.35
CA ASN A 58 40.45 -33.33 -27.19
C ASN A 58 40.55 -32.28 -28.32
N VAL A 59 39.55 -32.25 -29.20
CA VAL A 59 39.46 -31.28 -30.29
C VAL A 59 38.32 -30.32 -30.00
N VAL A 60 38.61 -29.02 -30.01
CA VAL A 60 37.59 -27.97 -29.91
C VAL A 60 36.80 -27.94 -31.21
N THR A 61 35.50 -28.22 -31.14
CA THR A 61 34.59 -28.23 -32.29
C THR A 61 33.87 -26.89 -32.47
N GLU A 62 33.60 -26.19 -31.36
CA GLU A 62 33.02 -24.85 -31.38
C GLU A 62 33.77 -23.99 -30.35
N PRO A 63 34.44 -22.91 -30.77
CA PRO A 63 35.09 -22.00 -29.84
C PRO A 63 34.03 -21.23 -29.03
N GLY A 64 34.30 -21.07 -27.75
CA GLY A 64 33.53 -20.26 -26.81
C GLY A 64 33.70 -18.76 -27.06
N ASP A 65 33.23 -17.95 -26.11
CA ASP A 65 33.39 -16.50 -26.22
C ASP A 65 34.85 -16.10 -26.01
N THR A 66 35.37 -15.30 -26.94
CA THR A 66 36.66 -14.62 -26.77
C THR A 66 36.63 -13.65 -25.59
N ASP A 67 37.81 -13.25 -25.09
CA ASP A 67 37.88 -12.29 -23.99
C ASP A 67 37.25 -10.94 -24.35
N ASP A 68 37.38 -10.50 -25.61
CA ASP A 68 36.78 -9.25 -26.09
C ASP A 68 35.25 -9.34 -26.16
N GLU A 69 34.69 -10.43 -26.71
CA GLU A 69 33.24 -10.66 -26.73
C GLU A 69 32.66 -10.77 -25.31
N TRP A 70 33.40 -11.40 -24.40
CA TRP A 70 33.01 -11.48 -23.00
C TRP A 70 33.04 -10.12 -22.31
N ALA A 71 34.06 -9.30 -22.58
CA ALA A 71 34.17 -7.94 -22.06
C ALA A 71 33.01 -7.06 -22.55
N GLU A 72 32.60 -7.17 -23.82
CA GLU A 72 31.45 -6.46 -24.37
C GLU A 72 30.14 -6.87 -23.69
N LYS A 73 29.91 -8.17 -23.47
CA LYS A 73 28.73 -8.66 -22.73
C LYS A 73 28.67 -8.13 -21.31
N GLN A 74 29.82 -8.10 -20.62
CA GLN A 74 29.92 -7.53 -19.27
C GLN A 74 29.68 -6.02 -19.27
N ALA A 75 30.22 -5.29 -20.25
CA ALA A 75 29.97 -3.85 -20.39
C ALA A 75 28.49 -3.55 -20.64
N ALA A 76 27.84 -4.31 -21.51
CA ALA A 76 26.40 -4.18 -21.77
C ALA A 76 25.56 -4.48 -20.51
N TYR A 77 25.90 -5.55 -19.78
CA TYR A 77 25.22 -5.91 -18.54
C TYR A 77 25.39 -4.85 -17.45
N THR A 78 26.61 -4.36 -17.23
CA THR A 78 26.88 -3.34 -16.21
C THR A 78 26.18 -2.01 -16.53
N ALA A 79 26.14 -1.61 -17.81
CA ALA A 79 25.38 -0.45 -18.24
C ALA A 79 23.87 -0.64 -18.03
N ALA A 80 23.32 -1.81 -18.39
CA ALA A 80 21.91 -2.12 -18.17
C ALA A 80 21.53 -2.16 -16.68
N LEU A 81 22.40 -2.76 -15.84
CA LEU A 81 22.20 -2.82 -14.40
C LEU A 81 22.26 -1.43 -13.76
N ALA A 82 23.18 -0.58 -14.20
CA ALA A 82 23.24 0.81 -13.73
C ALA A 82 21.97 1.58 -14.08
N ALA A 83 21.47 1.44 -15.32
CA ALA A 83 20.21 2.06 -15.74
C ALA A 83 19.00 1.54 -14.94
N HIS A 84 18.92 0.23 -14.71
CA HIS A 84 17.90 -0.38 -13.88
C HIS A 84 17.92 0.16 -12.44
N ASN A 85 19.10 0.21 -11.80
CA ASN A 85 19.24 0.71 -10.43
C ASN A 85 18.82 2.18 -10.30
N ILE A 86 19.15 3.01 -11.29
CA ILE A 86 18.69 4.41 -11.33
C ILE A 86 17.15 4.47 -11.41
N ALA A 87 16.54 3.66 -12.27
CA ALA A 87 15.08 3.62 -12.40
C ALA A 87 14.40 3.11 -11.13
N VAL A 88 14.95 2.09 -10.44
CA VAL A 88 14.46 1.62 -9.14
C VAL A 88 14.51 2.74 -8.10
N GLN A 89 15.59 3.51 -8.07
CA GLN A 89 15.71 4.62 -7.15
C GLN A 89 14.68 5.72 -7.43
N GLN A 90 14.45 6.06 -8.70
CA GLN A 90 13.43 7.03 -9.11
C GLN A 90 12.01 6.55 -8.73
N ASP A 91 11.70 5.27 -8.93
CA ASP A 91 10.43 4.67 -8.52
C ASP A 91 10.22 4.75 -7.01
N ALA A 92 11.26 4.46 -6.22
CA ALA A 92 11.23 4.55 -4.76
C ALA A 92 11.00 5.99 -4.28
N GLU A 93 11.68 6.96 -4.89
CA GLU A 93 11.51 8.39 -4.59
C GLU A 93 10.11 8.90 -4.96
N ALA A 94 9.58 8.48 -6.11
CA ALA A 94 8.22 8.81 -6.54
C ALA A 94 7.16 8.21 -5.60
N MET A 95 7.33 6.95 -5.20
CA MET A 95 6.43 6.30 -4.24
C MET A 95 6.49 6.96 -2.87
N ALA A 96 7.69 7.28 -2.37
CA ALA A 96 7.85 7.97 -1.09
C ALA A 96 7.19 9.36 -1.10
N THR A 97 7.30 10.09 -2.21
CA THR A 97 6.65 11.40 -2.38
C THR A 97 5.13 11.27 -2.38
N PHE A 98 4.60 10.27 -3.10
CA PHE A 98 3.17 9.98 -3.12
C PHE A 98 2.65 9.58 -1.74
N ASP A 99 3.32 8.66 -1.05
CA ASP A 99 2.92 8.18 0.28
C ASP A 99 2.98 9.31 1.31
N ALA A 100 3.97 10.22 1.23
CA ALA A 100 4.05 11.41 2.07
C ALA A 100 2.88 12.37 1.82
N ALA A 101 2.54 12.65 0.56
CA ALA A 101 1.38 13.48 0.21
C ALA A 101 0.07 12.83 0.65
N LEU A 102 -0.07 11.52 0.47
CA LEU A 102 -1.22 10.75 0.92
C LEU A 102 -1.36 10.79 2.44
N GLU A 103 -0.27 10.68 3.19
CA GLU A 103 -0.29 10.78 4.65
C GLU A 103 -0.68 12.18 5.13
N VAL A 104 -0.24 13.24 4.44
CA VAL A 104 -0.67 14.62 4.72
C VAL A 104 -2.17 14.77 4.53
N GLU A 105 -2.74 14.25 3.44
CA GLU A 105 -4.20 14.26 3.24
C GLU A 105 -4.91 13.34 4.24
N ARG A 106 -4.33 12.18 4.56
CA ARG A 106 -4.87 11.22 5.55
C ARG A 106 -4.93 11.81 6.93
N GLN A 107 -4.05 12.73 7.29
CA GLN A 107 -4.09 13.44 8.58
C GLN A 107 -5.19 14.49 8.65
N LYS A 108 -5.65 15.01 7.51
CA LYS A 108 -6.80 15.94 7.44
C LYS A 108 -8.13 15.21 7.54
N VAL A 109 -8.13 13.89 7.34
CA VAL A 109 -9.33 13.07 7.39
C VAL A 109 -9.26 12.02 8.47
N ASP A 110 -10.43 11.55 8.84
CA ASP A 110 -10.58 10.75 10.03
C ASP A 110 -10.81 9.28 9.78
N ARG A 111 -10.33 8.46 10.71
CA ARG A 111 -10.66 7.04 10.75
C ARG A 111 -12.13 6.88 11.09
N ILE A 112 -12.84 6.19 10.21
CA ILE A 112 -14.27 5.99 10.30
C ILE A 112 -14.55 4.66 11.01
N ALA A 113 -15.38 4.72 12.05
CA ALA A 113 -15.89 3.55 12.75
C ALA A 113 -17.23 3.10 12.16
N ILE A 114 -17.27 1.83 11.75
CA ILE A 114 -18.48 1.15 11.28
C ILE A 114 -19.08 0.27 12.39
N ALA A 115 -18.25 -0.26 13.29
CA ALA A 115 -18.64 -1.08 14.42
C ALA A 115 -17.58 -0.96 15.54
N GLY A 116 -17.95 -1.34 16.76
CA GLY A 116 -17.03 -1.38 17.90
C GLY A 116 -17.06 -0.14 18.78
N ARG A 117 -16.01 0.05 19.58
CA ARG A 117 -15.91 1.11 20.60
C ARG A 117 -14.95 2.18 20.10
N VAL A 118 -15.42 3.41 19.94
CA VAL A 118 -14.63 4.50 19.34
C VAL A 118 -14.86 5.83 20.07
N PRO A 119 -13.80 6.61 20.34
CA PRO A 119 -13.94 7.97 20.87
C PRO A 119 -14.36 8.93 19.75
N VAL A 120 -15.31 9.80 20.05
CA VAL A 120 -15.92 10.72 19.07
C VAL A 120 -15.95 12.14 19.59
N ASN A 121 -15.83 13.12 18.69
CA ASN A 121 -15.92 14.55 19.03
C ASN A 121 -17.37 15.02 19.28
N VAL A 122 -18.09 14.32 20.16
CA VAL A 122 -19.39 14.74 20.69
C VAL A 122 -19.20 15.03 22.17
N PHE A 123 -19.43 16.27 22.57
CA PHE A 123 -19.24 16.78 23.93
C PHE A 123 -20.58 16.98 24.64
N GLY A 124 -20.53 17.08 25.98
CA GLY A 124 -21.71 17.34 26.80
C GLY A 124 -22.71 16.18 26.85
N THR A 125 -22.24 14.96 26.59
CA THR A 125 -23.05 13.73 26.64
C THR A 125 -22.93 13.05 28.00
N GLN A 126 -23.84 12.12 28.27
CA GLN A 126 -23.81 11.25 29.44
C GLN A 126 -23.72 9.78 29.01
N PRO A 127 -23.04 8.92 29.79
CA PRO A 127 -23.11 7.48 29.59
C PRO A 127 -24.56 7.02 29.56
N GLY A 128 -24.94 6.31 28.50
CA GLY A 128 -26.32 5.89 28.28
C GLY A 128 -27.00 6.60 27.10
N ASP A 129 -26.58 7.81 26.75
CA ASP A 129 -27.16 8.57 25.64
C ASP A 129 -26.98 7.87 24.29
N TYR A 130 -28.00 8.02 23.43
CA TYR A 130 -27.93 7.59 22.05
C TYR A 130 -27.53 8.76 21.15
N ILE A 131 -26.58 8.52 20.26
CA ILE A 131 -26.15 9.55 19.31
C ILE A 131 -26.97 9.44 18.03
N VAL A 132 -27.82 10.44 17.80
CA VAL A 132 -28.72 10.51 16.65
C VAL A 132 -28.14 11.47 15.62
N PRO A 133 -27.94 11.06 14.36
CA PRO A 133 -27.45 11.95 13.33
C PRO A 133 -28.56 12.90 12.87
N VAL A 134 -28.26 14.19 12.81
CA VAL A 134 -29.14 15.25 12.31
C VAL A 134 -28.40 16.10 11.29
N GLN A 135 -29.12 16.65 10.31
CA GLN A 135 -28.56 17.56 9.32
C GLN A 135 -28.03 18.83 10.00
N ASP A 136 -26.84 19.28 9.62
CA ASP A 136 -26.23 20.52 10.10
C ASP A 136 -25.57 21.27 8.94
N GLY A 137 -26.30 22.25 8.39
CA GLY A 137 -25.88 22.92 7.15
C GLY A 137 -25.70 21.93 6.00
N ALA A 138 -24.50 21.91 5.41
CA ALA A 138 -24.11 20.93 4.39
C ALA A 138 -23.66 19.58 4.98
N GLY A 139 -23.43 19.50 6.29
CA GLY A 139 -22.92 18.33 6.99
C GLY A 139 -23.96 17.62 7.88
N ILE A 140 -23.46 16.73 8.73
CA ILE A 140 -24.24 15.95 9.70
C ILE A 140 -23.57 16.11 11.05
N LYS A 141 -24.36 16.35 12.11
CA LYS A 141 -23.90 16.31 13.49
C LYS A 141 -24.62 15.24 14.29
N GLY A 142 -24.00 14.79 15.38
CA GLY A 142 -24.62 13.88 16.35
C GLY A 142 -25.22 14.67 17.49
N VAL A 143 -26.49 14.45 17.77
CA VAL A 143 -27.15 15.00 18.97
C VAL A 143 -27.31 13.87 19.98
N PRO A 144 -26.85 14.04 21.23
CA PRO A 144 -27.14 13.10 22.30
C PRO A 144 -28.62 13.15 22.66
N VAL A 145 -29.26 11.99 22.69
CA VAL A 145 -30.64 11.84 23.13
C VAL A 145 -30.67 10.78 24.23
N HIS A 146 -31.09 11.19 25.42
CA HIS A 146 -31.26 10.27 26.55
C HIS A 146 -32.33 9.22 26.24
N GLU A 147 -32.17 8.01 26.79
CA GLU A 147 -33.05 6.86 26.56
C GLU A 147 -34.54 7.19 26.80
N ASP A 148 -34.86 7.90 27.88
CA ASP A 148 -36.23 8.31 28.23
C ASP A 148 -36.90 9.23 27.20
N ASN A 149 -36.10 9.98 26.43
CA ASN A 149 -36.58 10.93 25.42
C ASN A 149 -36.41 10.38 23.99
N LEU A 150 -35.93 9.14 23.85
CA LEU A 150 -35.61 8.55 22.56
C LEU A 150 -36.86 7.97 21.90
N SER A 151 -37.26 8.53 20.75
CA SER A 151 -38.29 7.91 19.92
C SER A 151 -37.78 6.65 19.23
N MET A 152 -38.68 5.71 18.92
CA MET A 152 -38.32 4.47 18.21
C MET A 152 -37.66 4.75 16.84
N LYS A 153 -38.10 5.80 16.14
CA LYS A 153 -37.51 6.22 14.87
C LYS A 153 -36.08 6.75 15.03
N GLN A 154 -35.81 7.47 16.11
CA GLN A 154 -34.47 7.92 16.45
C GLN A 154 -33.58 6.74 16.87
N TYR A 155 -34.10 5.79 17.64
CA TYR A 155 -33.36 4.56 18.00
C TYR A 155 -32.92 3.74 16.77
N PHE A 156 -33.79 3.60 15.76
CA PHE A 156 -33.41 2.93 14.52
C PHE A 156 -32.36 3.70 13.72
N ARG A 157 -32.34 5.03 13.82
CA ARG A 157 -31.38 5.89 13.13
C ARG A 157 -30.11 6.18 13.94
N ALA A 158 -30.11 5.89 15.24
CA ALA A 158 -29.01 6.15 16.12
C ALA A 158 -27.78 5.36 15.69
N VAL A 159 -26.64 6.03 15.63
CA VAL A 159 -25.39 5.44 15.15
C VAL A 159 -24.71 4.62 16.25
N GLY A 160 -25.02 4.92 17.52
CA GLY A 160 -24.48 4.19 18.66
C GLY A 160 -24.94 4.73 20.00
N ARG A 161 -24.43 4.12 21.08
CA ARG A 161 -24.70 4.50 22.47
C ARG A 161 -23.41 4.91 23.17
N VAL A 162 -23.44 6.00 23.93
CA VAL A 162 -22.32 6.44 24.77
C VAL A 162 -22.13 5.45 25.92
N ILE A 163 -20.91 4.93 26.07
CA ILE A 163 -20.55 3.94 27.09
C ILE A 163 -19.68 4.53 28.20
N SER A 164 -18.90 5.57 27.90
CA SER A 164 -18.09 6.31 28.86
C SER A 164 -17.71 7.68 28.28
N ILE A 165 -17.17 8.55 29.12
CA ILE A 165 -16.63 9.86 28.72
C ILE A 165 -15.11 9.82 28.93
N GLU A 166 -14.35 10.25 27.93
CA GLU A 166 -12.90 10.37 27.99
C GLU A 166 -12.49 11.50 28.94
N PRO A 167 -11.25 11.52 29.46
CA PRO A 167 -10.77 12.58 30.36
C PRO A 167 -10.87 14.00 29.78
N ASP A 168 -10.88 14.13 28.45
CA ASP A 168 -11.01 15.39 27.72
C ASP A 168 -12.48 15.78 27.43
N GLY A 169 -13.44 15.01 27.91
CA GLY A 169 -14.88 15.27 27.75
C GLY A 169 -15.51 14.68 26.50
N ARG A 170 -14.75 13.95 25.66
CA ARG A 170 -15.28 13.29 24.46
C ARG A 170 -16.09 12.05 24.79
N ALA A 171 -17.15 11.82 24.03
CA ALA A 171 -17.94 10.60 24.17
C ALA A 171 -17.19 9.38 23.62
N TYR A 172 -17.12 8.31 24.41
CA TYR A 172 -16.71 6.99 23.94
C TYR A 172 -17.98 6.21 23.59
N VAL A 173 -18.15 5.84 22.32
CA VAL A 173 -19.41 5.32 21.78
C VAL A 173 -19.24 3.86 21.35
N MET A 174 -20.22 3.03 21.69
CA MET A 174 -20.42 1.71 21.09
C MET A 174 -21.27 1.88 19.84
N VAL A 175 -20.65 1.72 18.66
CA VAL A 175 -21.29 1.87 17.37
C VAL A 175 -22.26 0.71 17.14
N LYS A 176 -23.50 1.05 16.80
CA LYS A 176 -24.55 0.10 16.47
C LYS A 176 -24.33 -0.41 15.05
N VAL A 177 -24.21 -1.73 14.90
CA VAL A 177 -24.18 -2.37 13.59
C VAL A 177 -25.57 -2.22 12.97
N VAL A 178 -25.61 -1.71 11.73
CA VAL A 178 -26.84 -1.51 10.95
C VAL A 178 -27.15 -2.74 10.12
#